data_AF-A0A7R9YC57-F1
#
_entry.id   AF-A0A7R9YC57-F1
#
_cell.length_a   1.000
_cell.length_b   1.000
_cell.length_c   1.000
_cell.angle_alpha   90.00
_cell.angle_beta   90.00
_cell.angle_gamma   90.00
#
_symmetry.space_group_name_H-M   'P 1'
#
loop_
_entity.id
_entity.type
_entity.pdbx_description
1 polymer ?
#
loop_
_entity_poly.entity_id
_entity_poly.type
_entity_poly.pdbx_seq_one_letter_code
_entity_poly.pdbx_strand_id
1 'polypeptide(L)'
;GAFAGSDAAKASRRASPRVVNEAVEARVAKISPEMYQRKTAFSDRCAIQREHLSLPMYPTTTIGSFPQTPEIRQTRAAYRSGKMEEDAYKQFMRAEIQRVVEIQHSLGLDVLVHGEPERNDMVEYFGEQLHGMVVSKNGWVQSYGSRCVKPPIIFGDVFRKQQMTVEWLSYAQSLTDRPMKGMLTGPVTMLKWSFVRDDQPREVTALQIALAIRDEVSDLEAAGIRIIQIDEAAYREGLPLRRAKW
;
A
#
# COMPACT_ATOMS: atom_id res chain seq x y z
N GLY A 1 -17.40 -8.38 -39.70
CA GLY A 1 -16.69 -9.67 -39.85
C GLY A 1 -16.51 -10.33 -38.50
N ALA A 2 -16.11 -11.62 -38.47
CA ALA A 2 -16.00 -12.42 -37.25
C ALA A 2 -15.10 -11.82 -36.14
N PHE A 3 -14.14 -10.95 -36.49
CA PHE A 3 -13.21 -10.31 -35.54
C PHE A 3 -13.57 -8.87 -35.16
N ALA A 4 -14.62 -8.28 -35.77
CA ALA A 4 -14.90 -6.85 -35.64
C ALA A 4 -15.11 -6.39 -34.19
N GLY A 5 -15.74 -7.21 -33.34
CA GLY A 5 -15.92 -6.89 -31.92
C GLY A 5 -14.60 -6.89 -31.14
N SER A 6 -13.68 -7.81 -31.44
CA SER A 6 -12.36 -7.85 -30.81
C SER A 6 -11.52 -6.64 -31.23
N ASP A 7 -11.54 -6.29 -32.51
CA ASP A 7 -10.80 -5.16 -33.05
C ASP A 7 -11.31 -3.84 -32.48
N ALA A 8 -12.64 -3.67 -32.38
CA ALA A 8 -13.26 -2.51 -31.76
C ALA A 8 -12.87 -2.36 -30.28
N ALA A 9 -12.84 -3.46 -29.51
CA ALA A 9 -12.43 -3.43 -28.11
C ALA A 9 -10.96 -3.04 -27.93
N LYS A 10 -10.06 -3.58 -28.76
CA LYS A 10 -8.63 -3.22 -28.76
C LYS A 10 -8.42 -1.75 -29.12
N ALA A 11 -9.09 -1.27 -30.17
CA ALA A 11 -9.01 0.13 -30.59
C ALA A 11 -9.55 1.08 -29.51
N SER A 12 -10.68 0.74 -28.91
CA SER A 12 -11.28 1.52 -27.81
C SER A 12 -10.35 1.64 -26.61
N ARG A 13 -9.70 0.54 -26.19
CA ARG A 13 -8.70 0.58 -25.12
C ARG A 13 -7.52 1.48 -25.48
N ARG A 14 -6.96 1.33 -26.69
CA ARG A 14 -5.79 2.13 -27.13
C ARG A 14 -6.08 3.63 -27.16
N ALA A 15 -7.31 4.01 -27.52
CA ALA A 15 -7.72 5.41 -27.57
C ALA A 15 -8.27 5.96 -26.24
N SER A 16 -8.32 5.15 -25.18
CA SER A 16 -8.98 5.52 -23.94
C SER A 16 -8.13 6.50 -23.11
N PRO A 17 -8.68 7.67 -22.73
CA PRO A 17 -7.97 8.62 -21.85
C PRO A 17 -7.84 8.10 -20.41
N ARG A 18 -8.43 6.93 -20.10
CA ARG A 18 -8.28 6.26 -18.81
C ARG A 18 -6.99 5.44 -18.74
N VAL A 19 -6.39 5.13 -19.87
CA VAL A 19 -5.23 4.24 -19.99
C VAL A 19 -3.93 5.04 -19.92
N VAL A 20 -3.87 6.16 -20.64
CA VAL A 20 -2.69 7.03 -20.74
C VAL A 20 -2.92 8.33 -19.98
N ASN A 21 -1.94 8.72 -19.17
CA ASN A 21 -1.92 10.00 -18.47
C ASN A 21 -0.56 10.68 -18.69
N GLU A 22 -0.57 11.72 -19.53
CA GLU A 22 0.64 12.47 -19.93
C GLU A 22 1.43 13.02 -18.72
N ALA A 23 0.75 13.42 -17.64
CA ALA A 23 1.43 13.91 -16.44
C ALA A 23 2.17 12.79 -15.70
N VAL A 24 1.63 11.56 -15.72
CA VAL A 24 2.30 10.38 -15.15
C VAL A 24 3.51 9.99 -16.01
N GLU A 25 3.35 9.94 -17.33
CA GLU A 25 4.46 9.64 -18.25
C GLU A 25 5.60 10.67 -18.11
N ALA A 26 5.26 11.96 -18.09
CA ALA A 26 6.22 13.04 -17.89
C ALA A 26 6.92 12.96 -16.53
N ARG A 27 6.23 12.48 -15.48
CA ARG A 27 6.83 12.29 -14.15
C ARG A 27 7.77 11.08 -14.12
N VAL A 28 7.41 9.97 -14.78
CA VAL A 28 8.28 8.80 -14.92
C VAL A 28 9.54 9.16 -15.72
N ALA A 29 9.41 9.94 -16.80
CA ALA A 29 10.55 10.38 -17.61
C ALA A 29 11.54 11.29 -16.85
N LYS A 30 11.10 11.91 -15.74
CA LYS A 30 11.94 12.74 -14.87
C LYS A 30 12.64 11.96 -13.75
N ILE A 31 12.46 10.64 -13.67
CA ILE A 31 13.15 9.83 -12.67
C ILE A 31 14.65 9.90 -12.93
N SER A 32 15.39 10.35 -11.91
CA SER A 32 16.85 10.50 -11.96
C SER A 32 17.55 9.47 -11.07
N PRO A 33 18.84 9.16 -11.31
CA PRO A 33 19.61 8.24 -10.48
C PRO A 33 19.60 8.59 -8.99
N GLU A 34 19.57 9.88 -8.66
CA GLU A 34 19.54 10.38 -7.28
C GLU A 34 18.25 10.00 -6.54
N MET A 35 17.14 9.80 -7.27
CA MET A 35 15.86 9.40 -6.66
C MET A 35 15.90 8.00 -6.05
N TYR A 36 16.83 7.14 -6.48
CA TYR A 36 17.03 5.78 -5.96
C TYR A 36 17.93 5.74 -4.71
N GLN A 37 18.56 6.86 -4.35
CA GLN A 37 19.55 6.91 -3.28
C GLN A 37 19.06 7.73 -2.10
N ARG A 38 19.35 7.23 -0.89
CA ARG A 38 19.28 8.06 0.32
C ARG A 38 20.45 9.04 0.30
N LYS A 39 20.22 10.29 0.71
CA LYS A 39 21.25 11.36 0.73
C LYS A 39 22.44 11.09 1.65
N THR A 40 22.26 10.22 2.65
CA THR A 40 23.23 9.94 3.71
C THR A 40 23.50 8.43 3.77
N ALA A 41 24.71 8.00 4.12
CA ALA A 41 25.04 6.57 4.22
C ALA A 41 24.34 5.90 5.41
N PHE A 42 24.22 4.56 5.40
CA PHE A 42 23.55 3.85 6.49
C PHE A 42 24.22 4.05 7.85
N SER A 43 25.56 4.06 7.91
CA SER A 43 26.32 4.31 9.13
C SER A 43 25.91 5.61 9.82
N ASP A 44 25.82 6.69 9.03
CA ASP A 44 25.53 8.03 9.54
C ASP A 44 24.06 8.15 9.94
N ARG A 45 23.15 7.60 9.10
CA ARG A 45 21.73 7.55 9.43
C ARG A 45 21.44 6.73 10.67
N CYS A 46 22.15 5.62 10.87
CA CYS A 46 21.97 4.76 12.04
C CYS A 46 22.33 5.50 13.34
N ALA A 47 23.42 6.29 13.33
CA ALA A 47 23.79 7.12 14.47
C ALA A 47 22.71 8.18 14.78
N ILE A 48 22.27 8.93 13.77
CA ILE A 48 21.20 9.94 13.90
C ILE A 48 19.89 9.30 14.40
N GLN A 49 19.49 8.16 13.84
CA GLN A 49 18.27 7.47 14.22
C GLN A 49 18.31 6.94 15.66
N ARG A 50 19.46 6.47 16.15
CA ARG A 50 19.62 6.02 17.53
C ARG A 50 19.40 7.17 18.52
N GLU A 51 19.94 8.35 18.22
CA GLU A 51 19.73 9.55 19.03
C GLU A 51 18.29 10.04 18.98
N HIS A 52 17.69 10.10 17.78
CA HIS A 52 16.34 10.62 17.60
C HIS A 52 15.23 9.70 18.12
N LEU A 53 15.42 8.37 18.06
CA LEU A 53 14.40 7.41 18.48
C LEU A 53 14.60 6.92 19.92
N SER A 54 15.79 7.09 20.49
CA SER A 54 16.13 6.68 21.87
C SER A 54 15.70 5.25 22.22
N LEU A 55 15.83 4.34 21.25
CA LEU A 55 15.44 2.93 21.42
C LEU A 55 16.45 2.19 22.32
N PRO A 56 15.99 1.21 23.13
CA PRO A 56 16.89 0.38 23.92
C PRO A 56 17.73 -0.53 23.01
N MET A 57 18.72 -1.21 23.59
CA MET A 57 19.64 -2.09 22.85
C MET A 57 18.92 -3.21 22.09
N TYR A 58 17.82 -3.74 22.63
CA TYR A 58 17.00 -4.79 22.04
C TYR A 58 15.56 -4.29 21.85
N PRO A 59 15.31 -3.39 20.89
CA PRO A 59 14.00 -2.80 20.71
C PRO A 59 12.99 -3.85 20.23
N THR A 60 11.81 -3.82 20.83
CA THR A 60 10.71 -4.73 20.58
C THR A 60 9.64 -4.06 19.72
N THR A 61 9.09 -4.82 18.77
CA THR A 61 8.06 -4.34 17.85
C THR A 61 7.31 -5.51 17.23
N THR A 62 6.23 -5.23 16.51
CA THR A 62 5.50 -6.20 15.68
C THR A 62 5.52 -5.77 14.20
N ILE A 63 4.86 -6.54 13.34
CA ILE A 63 5.00 -6.44 11.87
C ILE A 63 3.89 -5.62 11.21
N GLY A 64 2.80 -5.29 11.90
CA GLY A 64 1.70 -4.50 11.34
C GLY A 64 0.34 -4.96 11.85
N SER A 65 -0.31 -5.84 11.10
CA SER A 65 -1.67 -6.30 11.39
C SER A 65 -1.85 -6.93 12.78
N PHE A 66 -2.99 -6.62 13.41
CA PHE A 66 -3.54 -7.31 14.58
C PHE A 66 -4.77 -8.15 14.18
N PRO A 67 -5.29 -9.03 15.07
CA PRO A 67 -6.39 -9.94 14.73
C PRO A 67 -7.61 -9.25 14.12
N GLN A 68 -7.99 -9.71 12.93
CA GLN A 68 -9.13 -9.21 12.15
C GLN A 68 -10.44 -9.85 12.64
N THR A 69 -11.05 -9.26 13.66
CA THR A 69 -12.23 -9.80 14.34
C THR A 69 -13.46 -9.91 13.43
N PRO A 70 -14.46 -10.75 13.76
CA PRO A 70 -15.75 -10.75 13.06
C PRO A 70 -16.38 -9.36 12.98
N GLU A 71 -16.29 -8.56 14.03
CA GLU A 71 -16.85 -7.20 14.12
C GLU A 71 -16.16 -6.27 13.14
N ILE A 72 -14.82 -6.24 13.11
CA ILE A 72 -14.04 -5.46 12.12
C ILE A 72 -14.48 -5.81 10.69
N ARG A 73 -14.62 -7.11 10.39
CA ARG A 73 -15.03 -7.59 9.06
C ARG A 73 -16.46 -7.16 8.71
N GLN A 74 -17.40 -7.27 9.67
CA GLN A 74 -18.79 -6.85 9.49
C GLN A 74 -18.90 -5.34 9.28
N THR A 75 -18.19 -4.54 10.08
CA THR A 75 -18.16 -3.08 9.97
C THR A 75 -17.63 -2.63 8.60
N ARG A 76 -16.51 -3.20 8.13
CA ARG A 76 -16.01 -2.93 6.76
C ARG A 76 -17.02 -3.32 5.68
N ALA A 77 -17.68 -4.47 5.82
CA ALA A 77 -18.68 -4.92 4.86
C ALA A 77 -19.93 -4.01 4.84
N ALA A 78 -20.38 -3.53 6.01
CA ALA A 78 -21.48 -2.59 6.13
C ALA A 78 -21.15 -1.25 5.46
N TYR A 79 -19.96 -0.70 5.74
CA TYR A 79 -19.49 0.54 5.10
C TYR A 79 -19.39 0.40 3.58
N ARG A 80 -18.72 -0.66 3.08
CA ARG A 80 -18.58 -0.92 1.64
C ARG A 80 -19.92 -1.14 0.91
N SER A 81 -20.95 -1.60 1.61
CA SER A 81 -22.29 -1.79 1.04
C SER A 81 -23.23 -0.59 1.22
N GLY A 82 -22.73 0.53 1.76
CA GLY A 82 -23.52 1.75 2.01
C GLY A 82 -24.54 1.59 3.14
N LYS A 83 -24.41 0.57 3.99
CA LYS A 83 -25.29 0.33 5.14
C LYS A 83 -24.82 1.02 6.43
N MET A 84 -23.65 1.65 6.39
CA MET A 84 -23.05 2.37 7.51
C MET A 84 -22.42 3.66 6.97
N GLU A 85 -22.68 4.76 7.67
CA GLU A 85 -22.11 6.07 7.37
C GLU A 85 -20.61 6.11 7.65
N GLU A 86 -19.88 6.97 6.92
CA GLU A 86 -18.42 7.09 7.03
C GLU A 86 -17.96 7.46 8.45
N ASP A 87 -18.66 8.37 9.13
CA ASP A 87 -18.28 8.80 10.48
C ASP A 87 -18.39 7.65 11.49
N ALA A 88 -19.44 6.82 11.39
CA ALA A 88 -19.62 5.65 12.24
C ALA A 88 -18.54 4.59 11.96
N TYR A 89 -18.19 4.38 10.69
CA TYR A 89 -17.09 3.52 10.28
C TYR A 89 -15.76 4.01 10.86
N LYS A 90 -15.46 5.31 10.71
CA LYS A 90 -14.23 5.92 11.23
C LYS A 90 -14.14 5.84 12.74
N GLN A 91 -15.22 6.11 13.45
CA GLN A 91 -15.27 5.99 14.90
C GLN A 91 -14.95 4.56 15.36
N PHE A 92 -15.53 3.55 14.71
CA PHE A 92 -15.26 2.15 15.03
C PHE A 92 -13.79 1.78 14.76
N MET A 93 -13.24 2.13 13.59
CA MET A 93 -11.85 1.82 13.26
C MET A 93 -10.86 2.52 14.19
N ARG A 94 -11.15 3.77 14.59
CA ARG A 94 -10.36 4.50 15.59
C ARG A 94 -10.40 3.81 16.96
N ALA A 95 -11.56 3.32 17.40
CA ALA A 95 -11.65 2.56 18.65
C ALA A 95 -10.81 1.28 18.62
N GLU A 96 -10.78 0.56 17.49
CA GLU A 96 -9.90 -0.62 17.33
C GLU A 96 -8.42 -0.26 17.33
N ILE A 97 -8.02 0.84 16.67
CA ILE A 97 -6.65 1.36 16.73
C ILE A 97 -6.27 1.68 18.17
N GLN A 98 -7.13 2.38 18.92
CA GLN A 98 -6.88 2.72 20.31
C GLN A 98 -6.66 1.46 21.17
N ARG A 99 -7.54 0.47 21.02
CA ARG A 99 -7.41 -0.81 21.74
C ARG A 99 -6.08 -1.51 21.43
N VAL A 100 -5.65 -1.52 20.17
CA VAL A 100 -4.37 -2.11 19.76
C VAL A 100 -3.18 -1.35 20.36
N VAL A 101 -3.23 -0.02 20.39
CA VAL A 101 -2.21 0.82 21.03
C VAL A 101 -2.12 0.54 22.53
N GLU A 102 -3.24 0.50 23.24
CA GLU A 102 -3.31 0.20 24.68
C GLU A 102 -2.72 -1.18 25.02
N ILE A 103 -3.05 -2.20 24.24
CA ILE A 103 -2.49 -3.55 24.40
C ILE A 103 -0.97 -3.51 24.29
N GLN A 104 -0.43 -2.88 23.24
CA GLN A 104 1.01 -2.84 23.04
C GLN A 104 1.74 -2.02 24.11
N HIS A 105 1.09 -0.98 24.65
CA HIS A 105 1.58 -0.27 25.82
C HIS A 105 1.70 -1.19 27.04
N SER A 106 0.64 -1.96 27.34
CA SER A 106 0.64 -2.92 28.45
C SER A 106 1.71 -4.01 28.31
N LEU A 107 2.06 -4.37 27.06
CA LEU A 107 3.10 -5.33 26.74
C LEU A 107 4.51 -4.73 26.75
N GLY A 108 4.64 -3.41 26.90
CA GLY A 108 5.93 -2.74 26.95
C GLY A 108 6.66 -2.65 25.62
N LEU A 109 5.97 -2.71 24.46
CA LEU A 109 6.62 -2.64 23.15
C LEU A 109 7.24 -1.27 22.83
N ASP A 110 8.45 -1.22 22.30
CA ASP A 110 9.18 0.03 22.05
C ASP A 110 8.70 0.80 20.82
N VAL A 111 8.37 0.08 19.74
CA VAL A 111 7.86 0.65 18.49
C VAL A 111 6.52 0.00 18.14
N LEU A 112 5.49 0.84 18.01
CA LEU A 112 4.10 0.41 17.88
C LEU A 112 3.62 0.35 16.43
N VAL A 113 2.55 -0.41 16.22
CA VAL A 113 1.77 -0.45 14.96
C VAL A 113 0.30 -0.16 15.27
N HIS A 114 -0.48 0.32 14.29
CA HIS A 114 -1.90 0.63 14.51
C HIS A 114 -2.83 -0.58 14.34
N GLY A 115 -2.30 -1.72 13.87
CA GLY A 115 -3.05 -2.98 13.74
C GLY A 115 -3.81 -3.16 12.43
N GLU A 116 -3.83 -2.15 11.56
CA GLU A 116 -4.46 -2.18 10.23
C GLU A 116 -5.95 -2.64 10.21
N PRO A 117 -6.82 -2.20 11.16
CA PRO A 117 -8.22 -2.60 11.16
C PRO A 117 -9.01 -2.04 9.96
N GLU A 118 -8.55 -0.95 9.35
CA GLU A 118 -9.16 -0.37 8.15
C GLU A 118 -8.89 -1.20 6.89
N ARG A 119 -7.86 -2.06 6.90
CA ARG A 119 -7.39 -2.80 5.72
C ARG A 119 -7.94 -4.21 5.71
N ASN A 120 -8.49 -4.61 4.57
CA ASN A 120 -8.92 -5.98 4.36
C ASN A 120 -7.82 -6.86 3.75
N ASP A 121 -6.99 -6.28 2.89
CA ASP A 121 -5.89 -6.92 2.18
C ASP A 121 -4.84 -5.85 1.83
N MET A 122 -3.56 -6.23 1.87
CA MET A 122 -2.43 -5.30 1.72
C MET A 122 -2.24 -4.79 0.29
N VAL A 123 -2.92 -5.34 -0.72
CA VAL A 123 -2.87 -4.83 -2.11
C VAL A 123 -4.21 -4.26 -2.53
N GLU A 124 -5.33 -4.88 -2.12
CA GLU A 124 -6.68 -4.36 -2.39
C GLU A 124 -6.85 -2.94 -1.82
N TYR A 125 -6.44 -2.71 -0.57
CA TYR A 125 -6.62 -1.42 0.11
C TYR A 125 -5.98 -0.24 -0.65
N PHE A 126 -4.77 -0.43 -1.19
CA PHE A 126 -4.12 0.60 -2.00
C PHE A 126 -4.68 0.65 -3.42
N GLY A 127 -5.03 -0.50 -4.00
CA GLY A 127 -5.65 -0.57 -5.33
C GLY A 127 -6.99 0.16 -5.42
N GLU A 128 -7.77 0.24 -4.33
CA GLU A 128 -9.00 1.04 -4.25
C GLU A 128 -8.74 2.56 -4.27
N GLN A 129 -7.51 3.00 -3.94
CA GLN A 129 -7.17 4.41 -3.74
C GLN A 129 -6.22 4.98 -4.80
N LEU A 130 -5.63 4.12 -5.63
CA LEU A 130 -4.81 4.51 -6.76
C LEU A 130 -5.63 4.56 -8.05
N HIS A 131 -5.48 5.65 -8.80
CA HIS A 131 -5.97 5.69 -10.16
C HIS A 131 -5.21 4.69 -11.04
N GLY A 132 -5.81 4.22 -12.12
CA GLY A 132 -5.23 3.23 -13.01
C GLY A 132 -5.37 1.79 -12.49
N MET A 133 -5.94 1.62 -11.29
CA MET A 133 -6.28 0.34 -10.68
C MET A 133 -7.78 0.24 -10.41
N VAL A 134 -8.33 -0.97 -10.52
CA VAL A 134 -9.71 -1.26 -10.14
C VAL A 134 -9.78 -2.59 -9.42
N VAL A 135 -10.67 -2.67 -8.43
CA VAL A 135 -10.91 -3.90 -7.67
C VAL A 135 -12.28 -4.46 -8.06
N SER A 136 -12.33 -5.76 -8.36
CA SER A 136 -13.58 -6.43 -8.70
C SER A 136 -14.47 -6.64 -7.46
N LYS A 137 -15.76 -6.97 -7.65
CA LYS A 137 -16.63 -7.41 -6.54
C LYS A 137 -16.47 -8.90 -6.24
N ASN A 138 -16.34 -9.73 -7.27
CA ASN A 138 -16.37 -11.20 -7.17
C ASN A 138 -15.24 -11.91 -7.93
N GLY A 139 -14.18 -11.20 -8.35
CA GLY A 139 -13.03 -11.78 -9.06
C GLY A 139 -12.06 -12.49 -8.14
N TRP A 140 -12.56 -13.51 -7.44
CA TRP A 140 -11.79 -14.33 -6.51
C TRP A 140 -10.87 -15.30 -7.26
N VAL A 141 -9.63 -15.40 -6.80
CA VAL A 141 -8.63 -16.36 -7.27
C VAL A 141 -8.12 -17.12 -6.06
N GLN A 142 -8.07 -18.45 -6.16
CA GLN A 142 -7.51 -19.28 -5.10
C GLN A 142 -6.01 -18.97 -4.93
N SER A 143 -5.58 -18.73 -3.69
CA SER A 143 -4.17 -18.51 -3.35
C SER A 143 -3.57 -19.76 -2.72
N TYR A 144 -4.15 -20.26 -1.63
CA TYR A 144 -3.71 -21.49 -0.97
C TYR A 144 -4.81 -22.13 -0.13
N GLY A 145 -5.04 -23.44 -0.30
CA GLY A 145 -6.13 -24.14 0.39
C GLY A 145 -7.49 -23.50 0.09
N SER A 146 -8.26 -23.15 1.12
CA SER A 146 -9.54 -22.42 0.99
C SER A 146 -9.39 -20.89 0.96
N ARG A 147 -8.16 -20.36 1.03
CA ARG A 147 -7.90 -18.92 0.99
C ARG A 147 -7.93 -18.43 -0.46
N CYS A 148 -8.85 -17.50 -0.74
CA CYS A 148 -8.91 -16.77 -1.99
C CYS A 148 -8.45 -15.32 -1.78
N VAL A 149 -7.88 -14.74 -2.84
CA VAL A 149 -7.55 -13.32 -2.95
C VAL A 149 -8.37 -12.70 -4.07
N LYS A 150 -8.44 -11.39 -4.10
CA LYS A 150 -9.18 -10.64 -5.13
C LYS A 150 -8.23 -9.60 -5.75
N PRO A 151 -7.33 -10.05 -6.66
CA PRO A 151 -6.28 -9.19 -7.20
C PRO A 151 -6.89 -7.95 -7.86
N PRO A 152 -6.37 -6.74 -7.59
CA PRO A 152 -6.71 -5.58 -8.38
C PRO A 152 -6.31 -5.77 -9.85
N ILE A 153 -6.97 -5.05 -10.74
CA ILE A 153 -6.65 -5.01 -12.17
C ILE A 153 -6.05 -3.64 -12.45
N ILE A 154 -4.80 -3.62 -12.91
CA ILE A 154 -4.17 -2.42 -13.43
C ILE A 154 -4.68 -2.25 -14.87
N PHE A 155 -5.38 -1.16 -15.14
CA PHE A 155 -5.97 -0.89 -16.46
C PHE A 155 -5.36 0.34 -17.16
N GLY A 156 -4.71 1.23 -16.41
CA GLY A 156 -4.15 2.47 -16.91
C GLY A 156 -2.97 2.97 -16.10
N ASP A 157 -2.50 4.17 -16.38
CA ASP A 157 -1.37 4.77 -15.68
C ASP A 157 -1.68 5.04 -14.22
N VAL A 158 -0.78 4.59 -13.35
CA VAL A 158 -1.00 4.57 -11.91
C VAL A 158 -0.53 5.86 -11.25
N PHE A 159 -1.42 6.49 -10.49
CA PHE A 159 -1.07 7.63 -9.65
C PHE A 159 -1.98 7.75 -8.43
N ARG A 160 -1.45 8.39 -7.39
CA ARG A 160 -2.16 8.68 -6.15
C ARG A 160 -2.87 10.04 -6.28
N LYS A 161 -4.17 10.09 -5.96
CA LYS A 161 -4.95 11.36 -5.95
C LYS A 161 -4.92 12.08 -4.61
N GLN A 162 -4.87 11.33 -3.52
CA GLN A 162 -4.96 11.84 -2.15
C GLN A 162 -4.19 10.92 -1.20
N GLN A 163 -3.97 11.38 0.03
CA GLN A 163 -3.42 10.58 1.12
C GLN A 163 -4.23 9.31 1.33
N MET A 164 -3.52 8.18 1.47
CA MET A 164 -4.15 6.86 1.58
C MET A 164 -4.23 6.36 3.02
N THR A 165 -3.20 6.65 3.82
CA THR A 165 -2.99 6.05 5.15
C THR A 165 -2.73 7.08 6.25
N VAL A 166 -2.45 8.32 5.87
CA VAL A 166 -2.05 9.40 6.79
C VAL A 166 -3.09 9.66 7.88
N GLU A 167 -4.39 9.64 7.57
CA GLU A 167 -5.45 9.89 8.56
C GLU A 167 -5.37 8.90 9.73
N TRP A 168 -5.28 7.60 9.42
CA TRP A 168 -5.24 6.52 10.39
C TRP A 168 -3.96 6.56 11.23
N LEU A 169 -2.83 6.77 10.56
CA LEU A 169 -1.51 6.76 11.19
C LEU A 169 -1.28 8.00 12.05
N SER A 170 -1.76 9.17 11.62
CA SER A 170 -1.73 10.39 12.44
C SER A 170 -2.57 10.23 13.70
N TYR A 171 -3.78 9.66 13.59
CA TYR A 171 -4.59 9.33 14.74
C TYR A 171 -3.87 8.33 15.67
N ALA A 172 -3.33 7.25 15.12
CA ALA A 172 -2.62 6.24 15.92
C ALA A 172 -1.41 6.82 16.67
N GLN A 173 -0.60 7.66 16.00
CA GLN A 173 0.54 8.33 16.62
C GLN A 173 0.10 9.35 17.68
N SER A 174 -1.08 9.97 17.54
CA SER A 174 -1.60 10.93 18.55
C SER A 174 -1.97 10.28 19.90
N LEU A 175 -2.11 8.95 19.94
CA LEU A 175 -2.46 8.19 21.14
C LEU A 175 -1.24 7.80 21.99
N THR A 176 -0.01 8.10 21.53
CA THR A 176 1.21 7.58 22.13
C THR A 176 2.44 8.45 21.86
N ASP A 177 3.34 8.54 22.84
CA ASP A 177 4.66 9.15 22.64
C ASP A 177 5.67 8.17 22.01
N ARG A 178 5.35 6.87 21.96
CA ARG A 178 6.20 5.86 21.33
C ARG A 178 6.16 6.03 19.80
N PRO A 179 7.26 5.71 19.08
CA PRO A 179 7.24 5.74 17.62
C PRO A 179 6.17 4.78 17.05
N MET A 180 5.27 5.32 16.23
CA MET A 180 4.31 4.55 15.44
C MET A 180 4.90 4.23 14.07
N LYS A 181 4.77 2.98 13.61
CA LYS A 181 5.15 2.59 12.25
C LYS A 181 4.07 2.98 11.24
N GLY A 182 4.46 3.74 10.23
CA GLY A 182 3.74 3.80 8.97
C GLY A 182 3.86 2.47 8.22
N MET A 183 2.76 2.00 7.63
CA MET A 183 2.68 0.69 6.99
C MET A 183 2.24 0.84 5.54
N LEU A 184 3.11 0.50 4.58
CA LEU A 184 2.83 0.57 3.15
C LEU A 184 3.19 -0.75 2.46
N THR A 185 2.49 -1.05 1.37
CA THR A 185 2.89 -2.14 0.47
C THR A 185 3.79 -1.61 -0.63
N GLY A 186 4.87 -2.32 -0.91
CA GLY A 186 5.85 -1.93 -1.92
C GLY A 186 5.33 -2.06 -3.36
N PRO A 187 5.91 -1.29 -4.29
CA PRO A 187 5.46 -1.23 -5.67
C PRO A 187 5.54 -2.56 -6.43
N VAL A 188 6.54 -3.41 -6.14
CA VAL A 188 6.69 -4.71 -6.80
C VAL A 188 5.61 -5.68 -6.33
N THR A 189 5.29 -5.69 -5.04
CA THR A 189 4.20 -6.52 -4.48
C THR A 189 2.85 -6.08 -5.02
N MET A 190 2.58 -4.77 -5.03
CA MET A 190 1.37 -4.24 -5.65
C MET A 190 1.26 -4.63 -7.14
N LEU A 191 2.36 -4.61 -7.89
CA LEU A 191 2.39 -5.05 -9.28
C LEU A 191 2.13 -6.56 -9.40
N LYS A 192 2.82 -7.39 -8.60
CA LYS A 192 2.83 -8.85 -8.75
C LYS A 192 1.54 -9.52 -8.30
N TRP A 193 0.90 -8.97 -7.27
CA TRP A 193 -0.39 -9.45 -6.76
C TRP A 193 -1.59 -8.73 -7.38
N SER A 194 -1.37 -8.01 -8.49
CA SER A 194 -2.42 -7.48 -9.35
C SER A 194 -2.39 -8.16 -10.72
N PHE A 195 -3.53 -8.16 -11.42
CA PHE A 195 -3.55 -8.41 -12.85
C PHE A 195 -2.95 -7.19 -13.56
N VAL A 196 -1.80 -7.41 -14.21
CA VAL A 196 -1.06 -6.35 -14.88
C VAL A 196 -1.60 -6.06 -16.28
N ARG A 197 -1.38 -4.85 -16.75
CA ARG A 197 -1.59 -4.49 -18.16
C ARG A 197 -0.59 -5.21 -19.07
N ASP A 198 -0.98 -5.41 -20.32
CA ASP A 198 -0.19 -6.05 -21.40
C ASP A 198 0.25 -5.06 -22.51
N ASP A 199 0.02 -3.76 -22.33
CA ASP A 199 0.33 -2.70 -23.31
C ASP A 199 1.59 -1.88 -22.99
N GLN A 200 2.25 -2.13 -21.85
CA GLN A 200 3.52 -1.48 -21.49
C GLN A 200 4.44 -2.42 -20.70
N PRO A 201 5.76 -2.12 -20.62
CA PRO A 201 6.68 -2.87 -19.77
C PRO A 201 6.24 -2.84 -18.30
N ARG A 202 6.38 -3.98 -17.61
CA ARG A 202 6.10 -4.10 -16.18
C ARG A 202 6.89 -3.12 -15.31
N GLU A 203 8.13 -2.82 -15.72
CA GLU A 203 8.99 -1.84 -15.06
C GLU A 203 8.37 -0.45 -15.03
N VAL A 204 7.79 0.00 -16.15
CA VAL A 204 7.11 1.31 -16.23
C VAL A 204 5.97 1.36 -15.23
N THR A 205 5.12 0.32 -15.18
CA THR A 205 4.05 0.22 -14.19
C THR A 205 4.58 0.21 -12.75
N ALA A 206 5.67 -0.52 -12.46
CA ALA A 206 6.28 -0.52 -11.13
C ALA A 206 6.80 0.87 -10.73
N LEU A 207 7.41 1.62 -11.66
CA LEU A 207 7.88 2.99 -11.40
C LEU A 207 6.73 3.96 -11.16
N GLN A 208 5.61 3.82 -11.87
CA GLN A 208 4.39 4.59 -11.61
C GLN A 208 3.87 4.36 -10.18
N ILE A 209 3.76 3.09 -9.75
CA ILE A 209 3.37 2.75 -8.38
C ILE A 209 4.40 3.29 -7.38
N ALA A 210 5.71 3.16 -7.67
CA ALA A 210 6.76 3.64 -6.78
C ALA A 210 6.69 5.17 -6.55
N LEU A 211 6.38 5.95 -7.60
CA LEU A 211 6.17 7.39 -7.48
C LEU A 211 4.93 7.75 -6.65
N ALA A 212 3.86 6.95 -6.73
CA ALA A 212 2.67 7.10 -5.90
C ALA A 212 2.96 6.79 -4.43
N ILE A 213 3.69 5.70 -4.16
CA ILE A 213 4.13 5.33 -2.80
C ILE A 213 5.13 6.35 -2.24
N ARG A 214 6.00 6.92 -3.07
CA ARG A 214 6.92 8.00 -2.66
C ARG A 214 6.18 9.21 -2.12
N ASP A 215 5.07 9.60 -2.75
CA ASP A 215 4.23 10.70 -2.26
C ASP A 215 3.62 10.37 -0.90
N GLU A 216 3.12 9.15 -0.73
CA GLU A 216 2.56 8.69 0.54
C GLU A 216 3.62 8.65 1.66
N VAL A 217 4.82 8.17 1.37
CA VAL A 217 5.96 8.20 2.31
C VAL A 217 6.29 9.62 2.73
N SER A 218 6.30 10.56 1.78
CA SER A 218 6.60 11.98 2.05
C SER A 218 5.53 12.62 2.93
N ASP A 219 4.26 12.30 2.68
CA ASP A 219 3.15 12.80 3.49
C ASP A 219 3.15 12.20 4.90
N LEU A 220 3.51 10.92 5.06
CA LEU A 220 3.67 10.29 6.37
C LEU A 220 4.81 10.93 7.17
N GLU A 221 5.95 11.18 6.54
CA GLU A 221 7.06 11.92 7.17
C GLU A 221 6.61 13.32 7.61
N ALA A 222 5.91 14.05 6.73
CA ALA A 222 5.38 15.38 7.03
C ALA A 222 4.34 15.38 8.17
N ALA A 223 3.58 14.29 8.32
CA ALA A 223 2.65 14.07 9.42
C ALA A 223 3.33 13.62 10.74
N GLY A 224 4.67 13.51 10.76
CA GLY A 224 5.43 13.15 11.95
C GLY A 224 5.62 11.65 12.16
N ILE A 225 5.29 10.81 11.16
CA ILE A 225 5.55 9.37 11.22
C ILE A 225 7.02 9.10 10.90
N ARG A 226 7.78 8.79 11.95
CA ARG A 226 9.25 8.69 11.91
C ARG A 226 9.79 7.34 11.45
N ILE A 227 8.98 6.28 11.54
CA ILE A 227 9.35 4.93 11.12
C ILE A 227 8.33 4.48 10.09
N ILE A 228 8.77 4.12 8.89
CA ILE A 228 7.89 3.68 7.80
C ILE A 228 8.41 2.33 7.29
N GLN A 229 7.54 1.33 7.35
CA GLN A 229 7.74 -0.01 6.82
C GLN A 229 7.09 -0.10 5.43
N ILE A 230 7.84 -0.63 4.46
CA ILE A 230 7.37 -0.86 3.09
C ILE A 230 7.58 -2.35 2.79
N ASP A 231 6.47 -3.10 2.69
CA ASP A 231 6.51 -4.55 2.59
C ASP A 231 6.59 -5.02 1.13
N GLU A 232 7.64 -5.78 0.80
CA GLU A 232 7.87 -6.36 -0.53
C GLU A 232 7.84 -7.89 -0.53
N ALA A 233 6.71 -8.46 -0.10
CA ALA A 233 6.53 -9.91 0.01
C ALA A 233 6.67 -10.66 -1.32
N ALA A 234 6.25 -10.06 -2.43
CA ALA A 234 6.27 -10.71 -3.75
C ALA A 234 7.58 -10.51 -4.52
N TYR A 235 8.62 -9.88 -3.92
CA TYR A 235 9.86 -9.55 -4.62
C TYR A 235 10.50 -10.80 -5.25
N ARG A 236 10.59 -11.88 -4.48
CA ARG A 236 11.14 -13.17 -4.95
C ARG A 236 10.18 -13.91 -5.88
N GLU A 237 8.87 -13.82 -5.66
CA GLU A 237 7.86 -14.45 -6.55
C GLU A 237 7.96 -13.89 -7.98
N GLY A 238 8.38 -12.63 -8.08
CA GLY A 238 8.51 -11.92 -9.33
C GLY A 238 9.73 -12.28 -10.17
N LEU A 239 10.70 -13.05 -9.64
CA LEU A 239 11.95 -13.35 -10.33
C LEU A 239 11.70 -14.14 -11.62
N PRO A 240 12.39 -13.80 -12.72
CA PRO A 240 12.33 -14.62 -13.93
C PRO A 240 12.78 -16.06 -13.66
N LEU A 241 12.03 -17.03 -14.21
CA LEU A 241 12.22 -18.46 -13.92
C LEU A 241 13.61 -18.99 -14.30
N ARG A 242 14.32 -18.31 -15.20
CA ARG A 242 15.66 -18.69 -15.66
C ARG A 242 16.67 -17.66 -15.18
N ARG A 243 17.78 -18.14 -14.61
CA ARG A 243 18.89 -17.31 -14.13
C ARG A 243 19.46 -16.35 -15.19
N ALA A 244 19.48 -16.77 -16.45
CA ALA A 244 19.93 -15.93 -17.56
C ALA A 244 19.02 -14.71 -17.83
N LYS A 245 17.85 -14.64 -17.18
CA LYS A 245 16.89 -13.54 -17.30
C LYS A 245 16.68 -12.78 -15.99
N TRP A 246 17.45 -13.10 -14.94
CA TRP A 246 17.39 -12.37 -13.66
C TRP A 246 17.85 -10.92 -13.85
#